data_AF-A0A2I0R1N7-F1
#
_entry.id   AF-A0A2I0R1N7-F1
#
_cell.length_a   1.000
_cell.length_b   1.000
_cell.length_c   1.000
_cell.angle_alpha   90.00
_cell.angle_beta   90.00
_cell.angle_gamma   90.00
#
_symmetry.space_group_name_H-M   'P 1'
#
loop_
_entity.id
_entity.type
_entity.pdbx_description
1 polymer ?
#
loop_
_entity_poly.entity_id
_entity_poly.type
_entity_poly.pdbx_seq_one_letter_code
_entity_poly.pdbx_strand_id
1 'polypeptide(L)'
;MTYIAAIFLIISGVLSTFSSVKRKAPATQMISSFILGLITLILAKDFFSVAEETNFLMAFILISILGISFAFGILLKHKSNNIFVLIPLILSFSFLFFPQVSAHSFMDFPIEDLKVLIMIAAISSLTPLLISLVNSLIKRLVNKISPIKWETQDQYLLYNAFGFVFIGLIAAIGNFLLGKAGVLIAATFFLSSAFLFKNKTINSTNINTATGGSLFLIVGAFIILNNAGYEALNLSNGEVLEGIFFAGFNIMVYEILIRLAKRSSGKWQLLFTLKALFVPAVIILLLGFAYTQLERLGGVLTLTALLISTGLVGLLYAGFKNTSNAIGLKLFSFGLILIVAPIFSPVKQTSGIDLGALGIEDNKGKSKTTVKSYHDQLEEPNGKDLEQALGKWKIDEEVSKIFFELGPQGGRTNGEFQKVKGTFNVAQNISKSKIKVVMPVKNITTFNSMRDESLMENDYLNEKEHPEMIFKANQFKPKNDGYEVQGDFTLLGVTKPLNLTLKLVGVGEKNNEKIMVLWGKASLNRTDYGMASSAKIGDIVDFHFEVQLKQ
;
A
#
# COMPACT_ATOMS: atom_id res chain seq x y z
N MET A 1 -1.34 -15.58 11.33
CA MET A 1 0.11 -15.53 11.04
C MET A 1 0.70 -14.13 11.21
N THR A 2 0.07 -13.08 10.66
CA THR A 2 0.57 -11.69 10.73
C THR A 2 0.85 -11.18 12.14
N TYR A 3 -0.04 -11.38 13.11
CA TYR A 3 0.19 -10.98 14.51
C TYR A 3 1.36 -11.71 15.17
N ILE A 4 1.52 -13.01 14.88
CA ILE A 4 2.65 -13.80 15.40
C ILE A 4 3.96 -13.24 14.83
N ALA A 5 4.02 -13.02 13.51
CA ALA A 5 5.15 -12.40 12.84
C ALA A 5 5.48 -11.02 13.43
N ALA A 6 4.46 -10.19 13.69
CA ALA A 6 4.62 -8.89 14.31
C ALA A 6 5.24 -8.96 15.71
N ILE A 7 4.76 -9.87 16.57
CA ILE A 7 5.31 -10.09 17.91
C ILE A 7 6.78 -10.52 17.84
N PHE A 8 7.12 -11.44 16.94
CA PHE A 8 8.51 -11.86 16.74
C PHE A 8 9.42 -10.71 16.28
N LEU A 9 8.95 -9.86 15.36
CA LEU A 9 9.67 -8.67 14.93
C LEU A 9 9.88 -7.68 16.07
N ILE A 10 8.86 -7.43 16.89
CA ILE A 10 8.95 -6.53 18.05
C ILE A 10 9.97 -7.08 19.05
N ILE A 11 9.87 -8.35 19.46
CA ILE A 11 10.79 -8.98 20.41
C ILE A 11 12.22 -8.92 19.88
N SER A 12 12.43 -9.26 18.60
CA SER A 12 13.74 -9.18 17.95
C SER A 12 14.27 -7.74 17.91
N GLY A 13 13.42 -6.76 17.63
CA GLY A 13 13.76 -5.34 17.63
C GLY A 13 14.18 -4.84 19.02
N VAL A 14 13.48 -5.27 20.07
CA VAL A 14 13.83 -5.00 21.47
C VAL A 14 15.21 -5.59 21.78
N LEU A 15 15.41 -6.89 21.56
CA LEU A 15 16.67 -7.58 21.84
C LEU A 15 17.85 -6.97 21.07
N SER A 16 17.63 -6.60 19.81
CA SER A 16 18.64 -5.95 18.97
C SER A 16 19.03 -4.58 19.51
N THR A 17 18.04 -3.79 19.96
CA THR A 17 18.24 -2.48 20.59
C THR A 17 19.08 -2.62 21.86
N PHE A 18 18.75 -3.55 22.76
CA PHE A 18 19.53 -3.82 23.98
C PHE A 18 20.95 -4.32 23.67
N SER A 19 21.11 -5.17 22.66
CA SER A 19 22.43 -5.65 22.22
C SER A 19 23.30 -4.51 21.68
N SER A 20 22.70 -3.57 20.95
CA SER A 20 23.40 -2.42 20.39
C SER A 20 24.05 -1.55 21.47
N VAL A 21 23.43 -1.46 22.65
CA VAL A 21 23.94 -0.72 23.80
C VAL A 21 25.09 -1.47 24.48
N LYS A 22 25.02 -2.80 24.58
CA LYS A 22 26.04 -3.66 25.22
C LYS A 22 27.29 -3.95 24.37
N ARG A 23 27.48 -3.28 23.23
CA ARG A 23 28.60 -3.45 22.27
C ARG A 23 28.76 -4.87 21.69
N LYS A 24 27.79 -5.78 21.85
CA LYS A 24 27.77 -7.13 21.21
C LYS A 24 27.24 -7.07 19.75
N ALA A 25 27.65 -6.06 18.99
CA ALA A 25 26.91 -5.55 17.83
C ALA A 25 26.93 -6.39 16.53
N PRO A 26 28.04 -7.02 16.08
CA PRO A 26 28.07 -7.57 14.72
C PRO A 26 27.27 -8.87 14.56
N ALA A 27 27.37 -9.80 15.52
CA ALA A 27 26.61 -11.05 15.47
C ALA A 27 25.10 -10.81 15.59
N THR A 28 24.69 -9.86 16.43
CA THR A 28 23.27 -9.54 16.61
C THR A 28 22.69 -8.80 15.42
N GLN A 29 23.45 -7.94 14.74
CA GLN A 29 23.01 -7.31 13.49
C GLN A 29 22.75 -8.34 12.39
N MET A 30 23.61 -9.36 12.28
CA MET A 30 23.42 -10.44 11.33
C MET A 30 22.15 -11.26 11.63
N ILE A 31 21.97 -11.68 12.88
CA ILE A 31 20.76 -12.40 13.35
C ILE A 31 19.50 -11.56 13.13
N SER A 32 19.52 -10.27 13.49
CA SER A 32 18.39 -9.37 13.32
C SER A 32 18.01 -9.16 11.86
N SER A 33 19.00 -9.03 10.97
CA SER A 33 18.74 -8.89 9.53
C SER A 33 18.19 -10.19 8.93
N PHE A 34 18.68 -11.35 9.40
CA PHE A 34 18.11 -12.65 9.05
C PHE A 34 16.65 -12.77 9.48
N ILE A 35 16.32 -12.40 10.73
CA ILE A 35 14.94 -12.42 11.23
C ILE A 35 14.04 -11.51 10.39
N LEU A 36 14.52 -10.30 10.05
CA LEU A 36 13.76 -9.37 9.19
C LEU A 36 13.45 -10.00 7.83
N GLY A 37 14.45 -10.58 7.16
CA GLY A 37 14.26 -11.24 5.86
C GLY A 37 13.35 -12.47 5.95
N LEU A 38 13.57 -13.33 6.95
CA LEU A 38 12.78 -14.54 7.19
C LEU A 38 11.30 -14.21 7.41
N ILE A 39 11.00 -13.27 8.31
CA ILE A 39 9.61 -12.89 8.60
C ILE A 39 8.95 -12.26 7.37
N THR A 40 9.67 -11.40 6.65
CA THR A 40 9.13 -10.79 5.42
C THR A 40 8.79 -11.86 4.37
N LEU A 41 9.65 -12.87 4.20
CA LEU A 41 9.39 -14.00 3.30
C LEU A 41 8.22 -14.88 3.77
N ILE A 42 8.08 -15.10 5.08
CA ILE A 42 6.92 -15.82 5.65
C ILE A 42 5.62 -15.07 5.38
N LEU A 43 5.63 -13.74 5.52
CA LEU A 43 4.46 -12.90 5.19
C LEU A 43 4.19 -12.88 3.67
N ALA A 44 5.24 -12.91 2.85
CA ALA A 44 5.15 -12.92 1.40
C ALA A 44 4.55 -14.23 0.84
N LYS A 45 4.57 -15.33 1.60
CA LYS A 45 4.15 -16.65 1.11
C LYS A 45 2.72 -16.67 0.55
N ASP A 46 1.83 -15.88 1.16
CA ASP A 46 0.39 -15.88 0.83
C ASP A 46 0.08 -15.08 -0.44
N PHE A 47 1.10 -14.42 -1.02
CA PHE A 47 1.02 -13.63 -2.24
C PHE A 47 1.59 -14.34 -3.47
N PHE A 48 2.16 -15.54 -3.30
CA PHE A 48 2.54 -16.39 -4.42
C PHE A 48 1.36 -17.29 -4.83
N SER A 49 0.98 -17.23 -6.11
CA SER A 49 -0.10 -18.03 -6.68
C SER A 49 0.25 -18.51 -8.07
N VAL A 50 -0.26 -19.68 -8.45
CA VAL A 50 -0.31 -20.17 -9.83
C VAL A 50 -1.76 -20.02 -10.31
N ALA A 51 -2.01 -20.04 -11.63
CA ALA A 51 -3.27 -19.74 -12.31
C ALA A 51 -4.59 -20.09 -11.59
N GLU A 52 -4.64 -21.16 -10.77
CA GLU A 52 -5.83 -21.52 -9.99
C GLU A 52 -5.54 -22.03 -8.54
N GLU A 53 -4.29 -21.95 -8.05
CA GLU A 53 -3.92 -22.46 -6.71
C GLU A 53 -2.85 -21.63 -5.99
N THR A 54 -2.86 -21.63 -4.65
CA THR A 54 -1.77 -21.09 -3.84
C THR A 54 -0.65 -22.11 -3.72
N ASN A 55 0.53 -21.79 -4.26
CA ASN A 55 1.72 -22.64 -4.13
C ASN A 55 2.81 -21.90 -3.34
N PHE A 56 3.35 -22.56 -2.32
CA PHE A 56 4.36 -22.01 -1.42
C PHE A 56 5.81 -22.30 -1.88
N LEU A 57 6.00 -23.00 -3.00
CA LEU A 57 7.31 -23.45 -3.49
C LEU A 57 8.32 -22.31 -3.58
N MET A 58 7.94 -21.18 -4.20
CA MET A 58 8.83 -20.03 -4.34
C MET A 58 9.30 -19.49 -2.98
N ALA A 59 8.37 -19.29 -2.04
CA ALA A 59 8.68 -18.78 -0.71
C ALA A 59 9.63 -19.73 0.03
N PHE A 60 9.43 -21.05 -0.07
CA PHE A 60 10.31 -22.04 0.56
C PHE A 60 11.72 -22.06 -0.05
N ILE A 61 11.85 -21.90 -1.37
CA ILE A 61 13.16 -21.79 -2.02
C ILE A 61 13.90 -20.56 -1.49
N LEU A 62 13.25 -19.39 -1.47
CA LEU A 62 13.86 -18.14 -1.00
C LEU A 62 14.26 -18.22 0.49
N ILE A 63 13.40 -18.79 1.34
CA ILE A 63 13.68 -19.02 2.77
C ILE A 63 14.90 -19.96 2.93
N SER A 64 14.96 -21.03 2.15
CA SER A 64 16.06 -22.01 2.22
C SER A 64 17.39 -21.37 1.83
N ILE A 65 17.41 -20.58 0.75
CA ILE A 65 18.60 -19.86 0.29
C ILE A 65 19.10 -18.88 1.35
N LEU A 66 18.19 -18.10 1.94
CA LEU A 66 18.51 -17.16 3.00
C LEU A 66 19.06 -17.89 4.24
N GLY A 67 18.43 -18.99 4.64
CA GLY A 67 18.81 -19.82 5.79
C GLY A 67 20.18 -20.48 5.63
N ILE A 68 20.43 -21.12 4.48
CA ILE A 68 21.73 -21.74 4.16
C ILE A 68 22.83 -20.68 4.20
N SER A 69 22.63 -19.55 3.51
CA SER A 69 23.64 -18.48 3.45
C SER A 69 23.93 -17.87 4.83
N PHE A 70 22.90 -17.71 5.66
CA PHE A 70 23.06 -17.26 7.04
C PHE A 70 23.85 -18.27 7.89
N ALA A 71 23.51 -19.56 7.82
CA ALA A 71 24.20 -20.62 8.55
C ALA A 71 25.69 -20.67 8.17
N PHE A 72 26.01 -20.62 6.86
CA PHE A 72 27.38 -20.53 6.39
C PHE A 72 28.07 -19.25 6.87
N GLY A 73 27.38 -18.10 6.90
CA GLY A 73 27.94 -16.86 7.41
C GLY A 73 28.34 -16.93 8.89
N ILE A 74 27.56 -17.65 9.71
CA ILE A 74 27.89 -17.93 11.11
C ILE A 74 29.05 -18.92 11.23
N LEU A 75 29.01 -20.04 10.51
CA LEU A 75 30.04 -21.09 10.59
C LEU A 75 31.41 -20.60 10.10
N LEU A 76 31.42 -19.80 9.04
CA LEU A 76 32.63 -19.28 8.41
C LEU A 76 33.12 -17.96 9.04
N LYS A 77 32.68 -17.64 10.27
CA LYS A 77 32.97 -16.37 10.96
C LYS A 77 34.46 -16.02 10.96
N HIS A 78 35.35 -17.02 11.06
CA HIS A 78 36.80 -16.86 11.23
C HIS A 78 37.68 -17.23 10.02
N LYS A 79 37.14 -17.87 8.97
CA LYS A 79 37.92 -18.45 7.85
C LYS A 79 37.71 -17.80 6.47
N SER A 80 36.90 -16.75 6.39
CA SER A 80 36.32 -16.29 5.11
C SER A 80 37.39 -15.86 4.09
N ASN A 81 37.45 -16.64 3.02
CA ASN A 81 37.97 -16.24 1.73
C ASN A 81 36.82 -15.63 0.92
N ASN A 82 37.09 -14.63 0.08
CA ASN A 82 36.06 -13.92 -0.69
C ASN A 82 35.29 -14.84 -1.66
N ILE A 83 35.80 -16.05 -1.92
CA ILE A 83 35.16 -17.04 -2.79
C ILE A 83 33.79 -17.51 -2.29
N PHE A 84 33.54 -17.47 -0.96
CA PHE A 84 32.25 -17.89 -0.39
C PHE A 84 31.08 -16.97 -0.76
N VAL A 85 31.38 -15.76 -1.23
CA VAL A 85 30.39 -14.81 -1.78
C VAL A 85 29.68 -15.37 -3.02
N LEU A 86 30.27 -16.39 -3.66
CA LEU A 86 29.68 -17.09 -4.79
C LEU A 86 28.63 -18.15 -4.39
N ILE A 87 28.47 -18.48 -3.11
CA ILE A 87 27.46 -19.47 -2.68
C ILE A 87 26.05 -19.06 -3.12
N PRO A 88 25.55 -17.84 -2.85
CA PRO A 88 24.22 -17.42 -3.30
C PRO A 88 24.09 -17.37 -4.82
N LEU A 89 25.19 -17.06 -5.53
CA LEU A 89 25.22 -17.13 -6.99
C LEU A 89 25.01 -18.58 -7.47
N ILE A 90 25.69 -19.55 -6.88
CA ILE A 90 25.48 -20.98 -7.22
C ILE A 90 24.04 -21.40 -6.87
N LEU A 91 23.55 -20.99 -5.69
CA LEU A 91 22.18 -21.26 -5.28
C LEU A 91 21.14 -20.62 -6.20
N SER A 92 21.45 -19.54 -6.91
CA SER A 92 20.52 -18.95 -7.90
C SER A 92 20.22 -19.91 -9.05
N PHE A 93 21.13 -20.83 -9.39
CA PHE A 93 20.86 -21.85 -10.40
C PHE A 93 19.92 -22.96 -9.91
N SER A 94 19.55 -22.99 -8.61
CA SER A 94 18.59 -23.96 -8.10
C SER A 94 17.24 -23.88 -8.81
N PHE A 95 16.87 -22.69 -9.31
CA PHE A 95 15.63 -22.47 -10.05
C PHE A 95 15.54 -23.29 -11.35
N LEU A 96 16.67 -23.70 -11.94
CA LEU A 96 16.67 -24.60 -13.11
C LEU A 96 16.09 -25.99 -12.79
N PHE A 97 16.18 -26.44 -11.54
CA PHE A 97 15.59 -27.70 -11.11
C PHE A 97 14.10 -27.59 -10.78
N PHE A 98 13.55 -26.37 -10.75
CA PHE A 98 12.14 -26.08 -10.44
C PHE A 98 11.52 -25.18 -11.51
N PRO A 99 11.38 -25.64 -12.77
CA PRO A 99 10.85 -24.81 -13.85
C PRO A 99 9.42 -24.32 -13.60
N GLN A 100 8.64 -25.05 -12.78
CA GLN A 100 7.28 -24.67 -12.34
C GLN A 100 7.22 -23.30 -11.64
N VAL A 101 8.36 -22.78 -11.18
CA VAL A 101 8.46 -21.47 -10.54
C VAL A 101 8.08 -20.34 -11.49
N SER A 102 8.27 -20.48 -12.82
CA SER A 102 7.82 -19.48 -13.80
C SER A 102 6.31 -19.50 -14.07
N ALA A 103 5.57 -20.47 -13.53
CA ALA A 103 4.11 -20.46 -13.57
C ALA A 103 3.49 -19.63 -12.42
N HIS A 104 4.32 -19.13 -11.50
CA HIS A 104 3.84 -18.35 -10.37
C HIS A 104 3.66 -16.87 -10.75
N SER A 105 2.76 -16.23 -10.03
CA SER A 105 2.63 -14.78 -9.93
C SER A 105 2.90 -14.34 -8.49
N PHE A 106 3.21 -13.07 -8.30
CA PHE A 106 3.35 -12.45 -6.99
C PHE A 106 2.58 -11.14 -6.95
N MET A 107 1.57 -11.05 -6.08
CA MET A 107 0.63 -9.91 -6.05
C MET A 107 0.07 -9.59 -7.45
N ASP A 108 -0.49 -10.61 -8.11
CA ASP A 108 -1.08 -10.58 -9.45
C ASP A 108 -0.11 -10.25 -10.60
N PHE A 109 1.20 -10.16 -10.33
CA PHE A 109 2.23 -9.94 -11.35
C PHE A 109 2.88 -11.27 -11.76
N PRO A 110 2.81 -11.69 -13.04
CA PRO A 110 3.33 -12.98 -13.48
C PRO A 110 4.87 -13.02 -13.51
N ILE A 111 5.45 -14.19 -13.22
CA ILE A 111 6.89 -14.46 -13.32
C ILE A 111 7.15 -15.13 -14.68
N GLU A 112 7.09 -14.34 -15.75
CA GLU A 112 7.01 -14.85 -17.13
C GLU A 112 8.26 -15.58 -17.63
N ASP A 113 9.45 -15.29 -17.08
CA ASP A 113 10.71 -15.85 -17.57
C ASP A 113 11.65 -16.31 -16.44
N LEU A 114 11.90 -17.62 -16.40
CA LEU A 114 12.85 -18.27 -15.49
C LEU A 114 14.27 -17.71 -15.64
N LYS A 115 14.69 -17.35 -16.85
CA LYS A 115 16.03 -16.79 -17.12
C LYS A 115 16.16 -15.41 -16.49
N VAL A 116 15.13 -14.59 -16.59
CA VAL A 116 15.08 -13.26 -15.97
C VAL A 116 15.17 -13.37 -14.46
N LEU A 117 14.47 -14.34 -13.87
CA LEU A 117 14.54 -14.63 -12.44
C LEU A 117 15.95 -15.02 -11.98
N ILE A 118 16.59 -15.96 -12.68
CA ILE A 118 17.97 -16.38 -12.38
C ILE A 118 18.93 -15.19 -12.56
N MET A 119 18.74 -14.37 -13.59
CA MET A 119 19.55 -13.19 -13.85
C MET A 119 19.48 -12.18 -12.69
N ILE A 120 18.27 -11.85 -12.20
CA ILE A 120 18.09 -10.93 -11.06
C ILE A 120 18.76 -11.51 -9.80
N ALA A 121 18.56 -12.79 -9.53
CA ALA A 121 19.18 -13.49 -8.42
C ALA A 121 20.71 -13.46 -8.49
N ALA A 122 21.28 -13.70 -9.68
CA ALA A 122 22.72 -13.70 -9.92
C ALA A 122 23.33 -12.30 -9.75
N ILE A 123 22.74 -11.27 -10.37
CA ILE A 123 23.20 -9.88 -10.26
C ILE A 123 23.15 -9.43 -8.79
N SER A 124 22.04 -9.70 -8.10
CA SER A 124 21.86 -9.34 -6.69
C SER A 124 22.88 -10.02 -5.78
N SER A 125 23.22 -11.29 -6.05
CA SER A 125 24.25 -12.04 -5.34
C SER A 125 25.65 -11.43 -5.51
N LEU A 126 25.95 -10.92 -6.70
CA LEU A 126 27.26 -10.32 -7.01
C LEU A 126 27.41 -8.89 -6.50
N THR A 127 26.32 -8.26 -6.07
CA THR A 127 26.29 -6.82 -5.77
C THR A 127 27.25 -6.39 -4.66
N PRO A 128 27.35 -7.06 -3.50
CA PRO A 128 28.36 -6.70 -2.49
C PRO A 128 29.81 -6.69 -3.02
N LEU A 129 30.11 -7.60 -3.95
CA LEU A 129 31.41 -7.67 -4.63
C LEU A 129 31.58 -6.51 -5.60
N LEU A 130 30.56 -6.18 -6.40
CA LEU A 130 30.55 -5.04 -7.32
C LEU A 130 30.75 -3.71 -6.57
N ILE A 131 30.04 -3.49 -5.46
CA ILE A 131 30.21 -2.30 -4.61
C ILE A 131 31.68 -2.20 -4.16
N SER A 132 32.25 -3.31 -3.67
CA SER A 132 33.64 -3.34 -3.21
C SER A 132 34.65 -3.10 -4.34
N LEU A 133 34.38 -3.61 -5.53
CA LEU A 133 35.21 -3.41 -6.72
C LEU A 133 35.21 -1.93 -7.13
N VAL A 134 34.03 -1.34 -7.30
CA VAL A 134 33.85 0.08 -7.67
C VAL A 134 34.53 0.98 -6.65
N ASN A 135 34.31 0.74 -5.36
CA ASN A 135 34.95 1.50 -4.28
C ASN A 135 36.49 1.40 -4.33
N SER A 136 37.04 0.22 -4.62
CA SER A 136 38.48 0.02 -4.74
C SER A 136 39.06 0.71 -5.97
N LEU A 137 38.35 0.69 -7.10
CA LEU A 137 38.76 1.36 -8.34
C LEU A 137 38.82 2.87 -8.14
N ILE A 138 37.80 3.47 -7.53
CA ILE A 138 37.76 4.92 -7.28
C ILE A 138 38.87 5.34 -6.34
N LYS A 139 39.10 4.58 -5.26
CA LYS A 139 40.22 4.84 -4.35
C LYS A 139 41.56 4.85 -5.08
N ARG A 140 41.80 3.88 -5.97
CA ARG A 140 43.03 3.83 -6.79
C ARG A 140 43.12 5.00 -7.76
N LEU A 141 42.02 5.35 -8.41
CA LEU A 141 41.96 6.42 -9.40
C LEU A 141 42.22 7.78 -8.75
N VAL A 142 41.57 8.08 -7.61
CA VAL A 142 41.77 9.33 -6.88
C VAL A 142 43.18 9.42 -6.33
N ASN A 143 43.73 8.36 -5.75
CA ASN A 143 45.13 8.36 -5.28
C ASN A 143 46.16 8.53 -6.40
N LYS A 144 45.81 8.14 -7.63
CA LYS A 144 46.69 8.30 -8.80
C LYS A 144 46.68 9.74 -9.32
N ILE A 145 45.55 10.43 -9.24
CA ILE A 145 45.33 11.76 -9.85
C ILE A 145 45.51 12.89 -8.82
N SER A 146 45.42 12.58 -7.53
CA SER A 146 45.47 13.56 -6.45
C SER A 146 46.29 13.06 -5.26
N PRO A 147 47.02 13.95 -4.54
CA PRO A 147 47.73 13.61 -3.32
C PRO A 147 46.82 13.40 -2.09
N ILE A 148 45.48 13.48 -2.25
CA ILE A 148 44.52 13.33 -1.16
C ILE A 148 44.64 11.95 -0.51
N LYS A 149 44.87 11.92 0.81
CA LYS A 149 44.76 10.71 1.61
C LYS A 149 43.33 10.55 2.12
N TRP A 150 42.64 9.52 1.65
CA TRP A 150 41.29 9.19 2.10
C TRP A 150 41.26 8.86 3.59
N GLU A 151 40.46 9.60 4.37
CA GLU A 151 40.16 9.20 5.73
C GLU A 151 39.28 7.94 5.75
N THR A 152 39.26 7.21 6.86
CA THR A 152 38.41 6.03 7.00
C THR A 152 36.93 6.39 6.89
N GLN A 153 36.54 7.56 7.42
CA GLN A 153 35.16 8.05 7.35
C GLN A 153 34.70 8.32 5.91
N ASP A 154 35.56 8.95 5.09
CA ASP A 154 35.26 9.20 3.67
C ASP A 154 35.08 7.89 2.89
N GLN A 155 35.86 6.86 3.21
CA GLN A 155 35.72 5.53 2.61
C GLN A 155 34.41 4.86 2.99
N TYR A 156 33.93 5.05 4.22
CA TYR A 156 32.61 4.57 4.63
C TYR A 156 31.48 5.31 3.90
N LEU A 157 31.58 6.63 3.78
CA LEU A 157 30.61 7.44 3.04
C LEU A 157 30.50 7.00 1.58
N LEU A 158 31.64 6.86 0.91
CA LEU A 158 31.70 6.41 -0.49
C LEU A 158 31.11 5.01 -0.67
N TYR A 159 31.47 4.06 0.22
CA TYR A 159 30.93 2.70 0.16
C TYR A 159 29.41 2.67 0.37
N ASN A 160 28.88 3.46 1.31
CA ASN A 160 27.44 3.56 1.53
C ASN A 160 26.71 4.22 0.34
N ALA A 161 27.29 5.26 -0.26
CA ALA A 161 26.73 5.88 -1.46
C ALA A 161 26.58 4.87 -2.61
N PHE A 162 27.58 4.01 -2.83
CA PHE A 162 27.44 2.91 -3.77
C PHE A 162 26.40 1.89 -3.33
N GLY A 163 26.34 1.55 -2.04
CA GLY A 163 25.26 0.73 -1.50
C GLY A 163 23.87 1.24 -1.89
N PHE A 164 23.64 2.56 -1.79
CA PHE A 164 22.39 3.21 -2.24
C PHE A 164 22.14 3.07 -3.73
N VAL A 165 23.13 3.41 -4.55
CA VAL A 165 23.02 3.34 -6.00
C VAL A 165 22.66 1.93 -6.43
N PHE A 166 23.34 0.92 -5.87
CA PHE A 166 23.08 -0.48 -6.19
C PHE A 166 21.73 -0.98 -5.67
N ILE A 167 21.29 -0.58 -4.46
CA ILE A 167 19.91 -0.85 -4.01
C ILE A 167 18.91 -0.30 -5.02
N GLY A 168 19.03 0.98 -5.36
CA GLY A 168 18.09 1.65 -6.27
C GLY A 168 18.07 0.99 -7.63
N LEU A 169 19.25 0.68 -8.19
CA LEU A 169 19.39 0.00 -9.46
C LEU A 169 18.75 -1.39 -9.45
N ILE A 170 19.03 -2.20 -8.44
CA ILE A 170 18.52 -3.58 -8.38
C ILE A 170 17.03 -3.60 -8.07
N ALA A 171 16.55 -2.73 -7.19
CA ALA A 171 15.12 -2.57 -6.95
C ALA A 171 14.40 -2.14 -8.24
N ALA A 172 14.97 -1.19 -8.99
CA ALA A 172 14.43 -0.74 -10.26
C ALA A 172 14.43 -1.84 -11.33
N ILE A 173 15.56 -2.52 -11.54
CA ILE A 173 15.67 -3.63 -12.50
C ILE A 173 14.74 -4.78 -12.11
N GLY A 174 14.74 -5.16 -10.84
CA GLY A 174 13.86 -6.21 -10.33
C GLY A 174 12.38 -5.85 -10.52
N ASN A 175 12.00 -4.63 -10.19
CA ASN A 175 10.63 -4.15 -10.37
C ASN A 175 10.24 -4.04 -11.85
N PHE A 176 11.14 -3.57 -12.72
CA PHE A 176 10.89 -3.45 -14.15
C PHE A 176 10.67 -4.81 -14.82
N LEU A 177 11.47 -5.81 -14.43
CA LEU A 177 11.48 -7.11 -15.09
C LEU A 177 10.50 -8.12 -14.49
N LEU A 178 10.29 -8.10 -13.16
CA LEU A 178 9.48 -9.09 -12.44
C LEU A 178 8.55 -8.43 -11.39
N GLY A 179 8.29 -7.12 -11.50
CA GLY A 179 7.45 -6.40 -10.54
C GLY A 179 7.95 -6.51 -9.10
N LYS A 180 7.00 -6.51 -8.15
CA LYS A 180 7.30 -6.62 -6.71
C LYS A 180 8.03 -7.93 -6.36
N ALA A 181 7.85 -8.99 -7.17
CA ALA A 181 8.55 -10.27 -7.02
C ALA A 181 10.06 -10.10 -7.23
N GLY A 182 10.45 -9.34 -8.26
CA GLY A 182 11.86 -9.06 -8.56
C GLY A 182 12.57 -8.32 -7.43
N VAL A 183 11.89 -7.39 -6.76
CA VAL A 183 12.42 -6.70 -5.57
C VAL A 183 12.63 -7.66 -4.41
N LEU A 184 11.71 -8.61 -4.19
CA LEU A 184 11.81 -9.63 -3.15
C LEU A 184 12.95 -10.63 -3.40
N ILE A 185 13.08 -11.08 -4.66
CA ILE A 185 14.19 -11.95 -5.09
C ILE A 185 15.52 -11.21 -4.89
N ALA A 186 15.60 -9.97 -5.37
CA ALA A 186 16.77 -9.13 -5.18
C ALA A 186 17.15 -8.97 -3.71
N ALA A 187 16.19 -8.64 -2.84
CA ALA A 187 16.40 -8.52 -1.40
C ALA A 187 17.00 -9.78 -0.80
N THR A 188 16.47 -10.95 -1.19
CA THR A 188 16.89 -12.26 -0.69
C THR A 188 18.32 -12.59 -1.08
N PHE A 189 18.66 -12.48 -2.35
CA PHE A 189 20.00 -12.83 -2.85
C PHE A 189 21.06 -11.81 -2.44
N PHE A 190 20.70 -10.52 -2.40
CA PHE A 190 21.57 -9.47 -1.87
C PHE A 190 21.91 -9.72 -0.40
N LEU A 191 20.91 -9.95 0.45
CA LEU A 191 21.13 -10.18 1.89
C LEU A 191 21.89 -11.49 2.15
N SER A 192 21.59 -12.54 1.37
CA SER A 192 22.30 -13.82 1.41
C SER A 192 23.79 -13.65 1.12
N SER A 193 24.14 -12.87 0.10
CA SER A 193 25.52 -12.52 -0.22
C SER A 193 26.16 -11.63 0.85
N ALA A 194 25.40 -10.67 1.39
CA ALA A 194 25.84 -9.78 2.46
C ALA A 194 26.28 -10.52 3.74
N PHE A 195 25.67 -11.67 4.05
CA PHE A 195 26.07 -12.52 5.17
C PHE A 195 27.46 -13.16 5.01
N LEU A 196 27.86 -13.41 3.77
CA LEU A 196 29.10 -14.11 3.43
C LEU A 196 30.22 -13.14 3.03
N PHE A 197 29.87 -11.93 2.61
CA PHE A 197 30.81 -10.91 2.17
C PHE A 197 31.54 -10.23 3.34
N LYS A 198 32.88 -10.32 3.33
CA LYS A 198 33.76 -9.68 4.31
C LYS A 198 34.92 -8.97 3.61
N ASN A 199 34.97 -7.65 3.74
CA ASN A 199 36.12 -6.85 3.33
C ASN A 199 36.93 -6.47 4.58
N LYS A 200 38.26 -6.70 4.59
CA LYS A 200 39.10 -6.37 5.76
C LYS A 200 39.31 -4.86 5.95
N THR A 201 39.18 -4.08 4.87
CA THR A 201 39.48 -2.63 4.87
C THR A 201 38.31 -1.76 5.34
N ILE A 202 37.07 -2.26 5.23
CA ILE A 202 35.82 -1.56 5.56
C ILE A 202 34.95 -2.57 6.28
N ASN A 203 34.25 -2.19 7.36
CA ASN A 203 33.26 -3.05 8.02
C ASN A 203 32.01 -3.32 7.14
N SER A 204 32.23 -3.94 5.98
CA SER A 204 31.30 -4.09 4.87
C SER A 204 30.13 -5.00 5.20
N THR A 205 30.35 -5.99 6.07
CA THR A 205 29.30 -6.94 6.47
C THR A 205 28.15 -6.20 7.16
N ASN A 206 28.45 -5.24 8.02
CA ASN A 206 27.40 -4.47 8.70
C ASN A 206 26.66 -3.58 7.71
N ILE A 207 27.37 -2.90 6.81
CA ILE A 207 26.75 -2.02 5.80
C ILE A 207 25.86 -2.84 4.86
N ASN A 208 26.37 -3.95 4.33
CA ASN A 208 25.63 -4.77 3.38
C ASN A 208 24.42 -5.44 4.05
N THR A 209 24.53 -5.93 5.28
CA THR A 209 23.36 -6.48 5.98
C THR A 209 22.29 -5.40 6.25
N ALA A 210 22.68 -4.17 6.56
CA ALA A 210 21.76 -3.04 6.66
C ALA A 210 21.05 -2.72 5.33
N THR A 211 21.82 -2.77 4.25
CA THR A 211 21.42 -2.48 2.88
C THR A 211 20.36 -3.50 2.45
N GLY A 212 20.63 -4.80 2.65
CA GLY A 212 19.68 -5.88 2.38
C GLY A 212 18.43 -5.82 3.26
N GLY A 213 18.58 -5.50 4.56
CA GLY A 213 17.43 -5.30 5.44
C GLY A 213 16.51 -4.16 5.00
N SER A 214 17.04 -3.14 4.31
CA SER A 214 16.23 -2.03 3.80
C SER A 214 15.38 -2.44 2.59
N LEU A 215 15.90 -3.30 1.71
CA LEU A 215 15.10 -3.91 0.64
C LEU A 215 13.95 -4.74 1.21
N PHE A 216 14.18 -5.50 2.29
CA PHE A 216 13.10 -6.24 2.96
C PHE A 216 12.04 -5.33 3.60
N LEU A 217 12.41 -4.15 4.11
CA LEU A 217 11.41 -3.18 4.56
C LEU A 217 10.56 -2.63 3.42
N ILE A 218 11.15 -2.40 2.24
CA ILE A 218 10.41 -2.00 1.04
C ILE A 218 9.39 -3.08 0.65
N VAL A 219 9.81 -4.35 0.65
CA VAL A 219 8.89 -5.47 0.38
C VAL A 219 7.81 -5.60 1.47
N GLY A 220 8.18 -5.48 2.74
CA GLY A 220 7.25 -5.49 3.87
C GLY A 220 6.21 -4.37 3.77
N ALA A 221 6.62 -3.20 3.27
CA ALA A 221 5.74 -2.08 3.01
C ALA A 221 4.73 -2.39 1.88
N PHE A 222 5.14 -3.06 0.81
CA PHE A 222 4.21 -3.53 -0.23
C PHE A 222 3.15 -4.50 0.34
N ILE A 223 3.56 -5.38 1.25
CA ILE A 223 2.63 -6.29 1.93
C ILE A 223 1.60 -5.50 2.76
N ILE A 224 2.04 -4.48 3.49
CA ILE A 224 1.15 -3.62 4.28
C ILE A 224 0.16 -2.86 3.38
N LEU A 225 0.64 -2.23 2.30
CA LEU A 225 -0.20 -1.53 1.33
C LEU A 225 -1.25 -2.45 0.71
N ASN A 226 -0.81 -3.61 0.23
CA ASN A 226 -1.70 -4.56 -0.43
C ASN A 226 -2.78 -5.05 0.53
N ASN A 227 -2.43 -5.35 1.78
CA ASN A 227 -3.41 -5.75 2.79
C ASN A 227 -4.45 -4.64 3.09
N ALA A 228 -4.02 -3.38 3.00
CA ALA A 228 -4.90 -2.23 3.16
C ALA A 228 -5.67 -1.83 1.88
N GLY A 229 -5.45 -2.50 0.75
CA GLY A 229 -6.14 -2.22 -0.50
C GLY A 229 -5.55 -1.05 -1.31
N TYR A 230 -4.28 -0.74 -1.09
CA TYR A 230 -3.55 0.28 -1.87
C TYR A 230 -2.53 -0.38 -2.80
N GLU A 231 -2.48 0.07 -4.05
CA GLU A 231 -1.53 -0.45 -5.03
C GLU A 231 -0.15 0.21 -4.93
N ALA A 232 -0.13 1.52 -4.61
CA ALA A 232 1.06 2.37 -4.59
C ALA A 232 0.95 3.53 -3.58
N LEU A 233 2.10 4.14 -3.27
CA LEU A 233 2.19 5.41 -2.53
C LEU A 233 2.29 6.59 -3.50
N ASN A 234 1.42 7.59 -3.33
CA ASN A 234 1.52 8.83 -4.09
C ASN A 234 2.31 9.88 -3.28
N LEU A 235 3.48 10.28 -3.77
CA LEU A 235 4.33 11.29 -3.11
C LEU A 235 3.70 12.70 -3.08
N SER A 236 2.65 12.93 -3.86
CA SER A 236 1.88 14.17 -3.84
C SER A 236 0.95 14.27 -2.63
N ASN A 237 0.68 13.14 -1.95
CA ASN A 237 -0.18 13.12 -0.78
C ASN A 237 0.57 13.62 0.45
N GLY A 238 -0.05 14.53 1.20
CA GLY A 238 0.52 15.10 2.44
C GLY A 238 0.83 14.03 3.49
N GLU A 239 -0.03 13.03 3.65
CA GLU A 239 0.14 11.90 4.57
C GLU A 239 1.38 11.02 4.23
N VAL A 240 1.71 10.88 2.94
CA VAL A 240 2.90 10.14 2.51
C VAL A 240 4.16 10.93 2.86
N LEU A 241 4.16 12.25 2.59
CA LEU A 241 5.25 13.13 2.98
C LEU A 241 5.45 13.16 4.50
N GLU A 242 4.36 13.20 5.27
CA GLU A 242 4.36 13.11 6.72
C GLU A 242 5.11 11.86 7.19
N GLY A 243 4.81 10.69 6.63
CA GLY A 243 5.48 9.44 6.97
C GLY A 243 6.99 9.49 6.72
N ILE A 244 7.41 10.11 5.61
CA ILE A 244 8.83 10.32 5.29
C ILE A 244 9.51 11.21 6.34
N PHE A 245 8.90 12.34 6.70
CA PHE A 245 9.44 13.25 7.71
C PHE A 245 9.55 12.58 9.08
N PHE A 246 8.50 11.88 9.51
CA PHE A 246 8.52 11.19 10.80
C PHE A 246 9.53 10.04 10.84
N ALA A 247 9.82 9.36 9.72
CA ALA A 247 10.90 8.37 9.69
C ALA A 247 12.26 9.00 9.99
N GLY A 248 12.57 10.15 9.39
CA GLY A 248 13.81 10.90 9.65
C GLY A 248 13.92 11.35 11.10
N PHE A 249 12.85 11.94 11.64
CA PHE A 249 12.77 12.31 13.05
C PHE A 249 12.96 11.10 13.98
N ASN A 250 12.28 9.99 13.68
CA ASN A 250 12.30 8.78 14.50
C ASN A 250 13.70 8.14 14.55
N ILE A 251 14.40 8.04 13.40
CA ILE A 251 15.79 7.57 13.36
C ILE A 251 16.70 8.47 14.19
N MET A 252 16.55 9.80 14.06
CA MET A 252 17.40 10.75 14.78
C MET A 252 17.22 10.61 16.30
N VAL A 253 15.97 10.55 16.78
CA VAL A 253 15.66 10.39 18.20
C VAL A 253 16.15 9.04 18.72
N TYR A 254 15.90 7.96 17.98
CA TYR A 254 16.41 6.62 18.32
C TYR A 254 17.92 6.62 18.52
N GLU A 255 18.66 7.20 17.57
CA GLU A 255 20.12 7.25 17.62
C GLU A 255 20.66 8.12 18.77
N ILE A 256 20.03 9.26 19.05
CA ILE A 256 20.38 10.09 20.21
C ILE A 256 20.23 9.27 21.51
N LEU A 257 19.10 8.58 21.67
CA LEU A 257 18.81 7.79 22.87
C LEU A 257 19.75 6.59 23.00
N ILE A 258 20.06 5.90 21.91
CA ILE A 258 21.06 4.82 21.91
C ILE A 258 22.45 5.33 22.30
N ARG A 259 22.85 6.52 21.83
CA ARG A 259 24.14 7.12 22.20
C ARG A 259 24.20 7.49 23.67
N LEU A 260 23.13 8.08 24.21
CA LEU A 260 23.01 8.38 25.63
C LEU A 260 23.06 7.09 26.46
N ALA A 261 22.32 6.05 26.04
CA ALA A 261 22.35 4.73 26.67
C ALA A 261 23.77 4.15 26.73
N LYS A 262 24.52 4.20 25.62
CA LYS A 262 25.91 3.72 25.53
C LYS A 262 26.89 4.50 26.42
N ARG A 263 26.60 5.76 26.75
CA ARG A 263 27.44 6.63 27.61
C ARG A 263 27.04 6.59 29.09
N SER A 264 25.88 6.01 29.39
CA SER A 264 25.34 5.89 30.75
C SER A 264 25.55 4.50 31.33
N SER A 265 25.36 4.36 32.65
CA SER A 265 25.45 3.10 33.38
C SER A 265 24.22 2.89 34.27
N GLY A 266 24.02 1.65 34.74
CA GLY A 266 22.97 1.30 35.68
C GLY A 266 21.55 1.63 35.18
N LYS A 267 20.74 2.27 36.04
CA LYS A 267 19.34 2.60 35.75
C LYS A 267 19.18 3.54 34.55
N TRP A 268 20.11 4.47 34.35
CA TRP A 268 20.04 5.44 33.24
C TRP A 268 20.25 4.78 31.87
N GLN A 269 21.13 3.78 31.80
CA GLN A 269 21.32 2.98 30.59
C GLN A 269 20.04 2.25 30.19
N LEU A 270 19.35 1.65 31.16
CA LEU A 270 18.06 1.01 30.94
C LEU A 270 17.01 2.03 30.48
N LEU A 271 16.89 3.17 31.16
CA LEU A 271 15.92 4.22 30.83
C LEU A 271 16.08 4.75 29.40
N PHE A 272 17.30 5.09 28.98
CA PHE A 272 17.54 5.55 27.61
C PHE A 272 17.27 4.47 26.57
N THR A 273 17.60 3.21 26.86
CA THR A 273 17.31 2.08 25.97
C THR A 273 15.80 1.87 25.80
N LEU A 274 15.03 1.97 26.89
CA LEU A 274 13.57 1.87 26.85
C LEU A 274 12.94 3.05 26.11
N LYS A 275 13.42 4.28 26.36
CA LYS A 275 12.96 5.47 25.62
C LYS A 275 13.22 5.34 24.12
N ALA A 276 14.33 4.71 23.72
CA ALA A 276 14.65 4.48 22.31
C ALA A 276 13.60 3.60 21.61
N LEU A 277 12.84 2.77 22.34
CA LEU A 277 11.75 1.96 21.79
C LEU A 277 10.39 2.65 21.98
N PHE A 278 10.18 3.28 23.12
CA PHE A 278 8.92 3.93 23.48
C PHE A 278 8.60 5.13 22.57
N VAL A 279 9.57 6.00 22.27
CA VAL A 279 9.32 7.17 21.42
C VAL A 279 8.87 6.78 20.00
N PRO A 280 9.56 5.87 19.28
CA PRO A 280 9.05 5.34 18.01
C PRO A 280 7.64 4.76 18.11
N ALA A 281 7.34 4.05 19.20
CA ALA A 281 6.03 3.43 19.39
C ALA A 281 4.93 4.49 19.50
N VAL A 282 5.17 5.53 20.29
CA VAL A 282 4.23 6.66 20.45
C VAL A 282 4.00 7.36 19.11
N ILE A 283 5.06 7.61 18.33
CA ILE A 283 4.91 8.24 17.01
C ILE A 283 4.03 7.37 16.10
N ILE A 284 4.32 6.07 15.99
CA ILE A 284 3.55 5.15 15.14
C ILE A 284 2.08 5.07 15.57
N LEU A 285 1.81 5.02 16.88
CA LEU A 285 0.45 5.00 17.42
C LEU A 285 -0.28 6.33 17.19
N LEU A 286 0.40 7.46 17.38
CA LEU A 286 -0.16 8.78 17.12
C LEU A 286 -0.48 8.97 15.63
N LEU A 287 0.37 8.49 14.72
CA LEU A 287 0.10 8.53 13.29
C LEU A 287 -1.05 7.60 12.91
N GLY A 288 -1.19 6.44 13.54
CA GLY A 288 -2.39 5.60 13.39
C GLY A 288 -3.64 6.33 13.87
N PHE A 289 -3.60 6.90 15.07
CA PHE A 289 -4.71 7.62 15.68
C PHE A 289 -5.10 8.89 14.92
N ALA A 290 -4.14 9.67 14.43
CA ALA A 290 -4.37 10.93 13.72
C ALA A 290 -5.33 10.74 12.54
N TYR A 291 -5.23 9.60 11.86
CA TYR A 291 -6.10 9.24 10.74
C TYR A 291 -7.57 9.15 11.13
N THR A 292 -7.85 8.67 12.35
CA THR A 292 -9.23 8.58 12.85
C THR A 292 -9.83 9.96 13.13
N GLN A 293 -9.00 10.99 13.26
CA GLN A 293 -9.42 12.36 13.51
C GLN A 293 -9.43 13.19 12.22
N LEU A 294 -8.47 12.96 11.34
CA LEU A 294 -8.25 13.69 10.10
C LEU A 294 -7.76 12.71 9.02
N GLU A 295 -8.61 12.37 8.05
CA GLU A 295 -8.29 11.35 7.03
C GLU A 295 -7.03 11.65 6.19
N ARG A 296 -6.61 12.92 6.12
CA ARG A 296 -5.38 13.35 5.40
C ARG A 296 -4.14 13.46 6.28
N LEU A 297 -4.20 12.93 7.50
CA LEU A 297 -3.11 12.97 8.48
C LEU A 297 -2.94 11.58 9.09
N GLY A 298 -1.82 10.92 8.86
CA GLY A 298 -1.58 9.58 9.43
C GLY A 298 -2.13 8.40 8.60
N GLY A 299 -2.39 7.28 9.27
CA GLY A 299 -3.03 6.11 8.65
C GLY A 299 -2.06 5.20 7.89
N VAL A 300 -2.59 4.21 7.17
CA VAL A 300 -1.76 3.15 6.57
C VAL A 300 -0.76 3.68 5.54
N LEU A 301 -1.14 4.67 4.74
CA LEU A 301 -0.24 5.30 3.76
C LEU A 301 0.96 5.97 4.45
N THR A 302 0.70 6.73 5.51
CA THR A 302 1.74 7.37 6.34
C THR A 302 2.63 6.34 7.02
N LEU A 303 2.06 5.30 7.63
CA LEU A 303 2.80 4.25 8.31
C LEU A 303 3.68 3.46 7.34
N THR A 304 3.19 3.19 6.14
CA THR A 304 3.94 2.54 5.07
C THR A 304 5.09 3.42 4.60
N ALA A 305 4.83 4.71 4.34
CA ALA A 305 5.84 5.67 3.95
C ALA A 305 6.92 5.81 5.03
N LEU A 306 6.53 5.80 6.30
CA LEU A 306 7.44 5.77 7.45
C LEU A 306 8.32 4.53 7.44
N LEU A 307 7.77 3.35 7.14
CA LEU A 307 8.51 2.09 7.10
C LEU A 307 9.58 2.09 5.99
N ILE A 308 9.20 2.46 4.76
CA ILE A 308 10.11 2.56 3.61
C ILE A 308 11.23 3.55 3.91
N SER A 309 10.85 4.73 4.40
CA SER A 309 11.79 5.80 4.72
C SER A 309 12.71 5.44 5.88
N THR A 310 12.25 4.64 6.84
CA THR A 310 13.12 4.12 7.91
C THR A 310 14.21 3.19 7.35
N GLY A 311 13.90 2.44 6.29
CA GLY A 311 14.89 1.67 5.55
C GLY A 311 15.92 2.57 4.86
N LEU A 312 15.45 3.52 4.05
CA LEU A 312 16.27 4.41 3.24
C LEU A 312 17.07 5.41 4.07
N VAL A 313 16.43 6.22 4.90
CA VAL A 313 17.11 7.23 5.74
C VAL A 313 18.09 6.57 6.71
N GLY A 314 17.76 5.37 7.21
CA GLY A 314 18.66 4.62 8.10
C GLY A 314 20.00 4.30 7.45
N LEU A 315 20.03 4.07 6.14
CA LEU A 315 21.27 3.86 5.38
C LEU A 315 22.07 5.16 5.20
N LEU A 316 21.40 6.29 4.93
CA LEU A 316 22.05 7.60 4.77
C LEU A 316 22.74 7.97 6.07
N TYR A 317 22.03 7.80 7.19
CA TYR A 317 22.52 8.13 8.52
C TYR A 317 23.68 7.21 8.96
N ALA A 318 23.65 5.93 8.58
CA ALA A 318 24.75 5.00 8.83
C ALA A 318 26.05 5.44 8.15
N GLY A 319 25.95 6.08 6.96
CA GLY A 319 27.08 6.63 6.23
C GLY A 319 27.83 7.73 6.96
N PHE A 320 27.11 8.63 7.65
CA PHE A 320 27.75 9.79 8.27
C PHE A 320 28.46 9.51 9.58
N LYS A 321 28.03 8.51 10.38
CA LYS A 321 28.46 8.44 11.78
C LYS A 321 28.94 7.07 12.29
N ASN A 322 29.10 6.05 11.43
CA ASN A 322 29.67 4.74 11.80
C ASN A 322 29.00 4.10 13.05
N THR A 323 27.75 4.45 13.34
CA THR A 323 27.06 4.03 14.57
C THR A 323 25.66 3.55 14.23
N SER A 324 25.49 2.23 14.34
CA SER A 324 24.24 1.46 14.28
C SER A 324 23.40 1.59 13.02
N ASN A 325 23.16 0.44 12.38
CA ASN A 325 22.22 0.28 11.25
C ASN A 325 20.74 0.48 11.63
N ALA A 326 20.46 1.05 12.82
CA ALA A 326 19.15 1.15 13.45
C ALA A 326 18.28 -0.12 13.29
N ILE A 327 18.89 -1.31 13.20
CA ILE A 327 18.16 -2.55 12.84
C ILE A 327 17.11 -2.90 13.89
N GLY A 328 17.35 -2.53 15.17
CA GLY A 328 16.36 -2.63 16.24
C GLY A 328 15.13 -1.76 15.97
N LEU A 329 15.33 -0.51 15.54
CA LEU A 329 14.24 0.39 15.13
C LEU A 329 13.48 -0.15 13.92
N LYS A 330 14.18 -0.67 12.91
CA LYS A 330 13.58 -1.25 11.70
C LYS A 330 12.64 -2.41 12.03
N LEU A 331 13.14 -3.39 12.78
CA LEU A 331 12.36 -4.55 13.23
C LEU A 331 11.17 -4.13 14.11
N PHE A 332 11.42 -3.26 15.09
CA PHE A 332 10.40 -2.81 16.02
C PHE A 332 9.28 -2.04 15.30
N SER A 333 9.64 -1.11 14.42
CA SER A 333 8.68 -0.32 13.64
C SER A 333 7.86 -1.21 12.70
N PHE A 334 8.51 -2.15 11.99
CA PHE A 334 7.79 -3.07 11.11
C PHE A 334 6.78 -3.91 11.88
N GLY A 335 7.20 -4.51 13.00
CA GLY A 335 6.31 -5.31 13.83
C GLY A 335 5.15 -4.50 14.40
N LEU A 336 5.41 -3.28 14.89
CA LEU A 336 4.35 -2.42 15.42
C LEU A 336 3.36 -1.98 14.32
N ILE A 337 3.87 -1.60 13.14
CA ILE A 337 3.02 -1.21 12.00
C ILE A 337 2.15 -2.38 11.53
N LEU A 338 2.64 -3.63 11.54
CA LEU A 338 1.82 -4.80 11.21
C LEU A 338 0.64 -5.01 12.17
N ILE A 339 0.74 -4.54 13.42
CA ILE A 339 -0.37 -4.58 14.40
C ILE A 339 -1.31 -3.39 14.19
N VAL A 340 -0.75 -2.21 13.96
CA VAL A 340 -1.47 -0.93 13.94
C VAL A 340 -2.19 -0.71 12.60
N ALA A 341 -1.56 -1.03 11.47
CA ALA A 341 -2.09 -0.73 10.14
C ALA A 341 -3.50 -1.32 9.88
N PRO A 342 -3.83 -2.58 10.26
CA PRO A 342 -5.18 -3.10 10.08
C PRO A 342 -6.26 -2.38 10.89
N ILE A 343 -5.89 -1.72 11.99
CA ILE A 343 -6.83 -1.01 12.87
C ILE A 343 -7.22 0.36 12.27
N PHE A 344 -6.30 0.96 11.50
CA PHE A 344 -6.42 2.32 10.98
C PHE A 344 -6.46 2.37 9.43
N SER A 345 -6.97 1.30 8.79
CA SER A 345 -7.23 1.29 7.34
C SER A 345 -8.49 2.09 7.00
N PRO A 346 -8.58 2.73 5.81
CA PRO A 346 -9.81 3.36 5.36
C PRO A 346 -11.00 2.40 5.44
N VAL A 347 -12.18 2.93 5.76
CA VAL A 347 -13.43 2.18 5.73
C VAL A 347 -13.64 1.67 4.30
N LYS A 348 -13.50 0.36 4.08
CA LYS A 348 -13.85 -0.27 2.80
C LYS A 348 -15.36 -0.18 2.63
N GLN A 349 -15.80 0.59 1.65
CA GLN A 349 -17.22 0.71 1.32
C GLN A 349 -17.54 -0.12 0.10
N THR A 350 -18.28 -1.20 0.31
CA THR A 350 -18.98 -1.91 -0.76
C THR A 350 -20.43 -1.43 -0.76
N SER A 351 -21.02 -1.20 -1.93
CA SER A 351 -22.47 -1.19 -2.04
C SER A 351 -23.00 -2.51 -1.48
N GLY A 352 -24.04 -2.47 -0.64
CA GLY A 352 -24.62 -3.67 0.00
C GLY A 352 -25.46 -4.52 -0.97
N ILE A 353 -25.26 -4.34 -2.27
CA ILE A 353 -26.10 -4.86 -3.34
C ILE A 353 -25.87 -6.35 -3.50
N ASP A 354 -26.97 -7.11 -3.53
CA ASP A 354 -26.92 -8.55 -3.67
C ASP A 354 -26.98 -8.95 -5.15
N LEU A 355 -25.81 -8.97 -5.79
CA LEU A 355 -25.68 -9.46 -7.17
C LEU A 355 -25.97 -10.97 -7.28
N GLY A 356 -25.80 -11.73 -6.19
CA GLY A 356 -26.10 -13.16 -6.15
C GLY A 356 -27.58 -13.46 -6.40
N ALA A 357 -28.48 -12.58 -5.96
CA ALA A 357 -29.91 -12.68 -6.26
C ALA A 357 -30.24 -12.61 -7.77
N LEU A 358 -29.34 -12.05 -8.58
CA LEU A 358 -29.48 -11.93 -10.04
C LEU A 358 -28.91 -13.15 -10.80
N GLY A 359 -28.41 -14.17 -10.09
CA GLY A 359 -27.63 -15.24 -10.70
C GLY A 359 -26.28 -14.77 -11.26
N ILE A 360 -25.85 -13.57 -10.89
CA ILE A 360 -24.51 -13.07 -11.17
C ILE A 360 -23.65 -13.58 -10.02
N GLU A 361 -22.78 -14.56 -10.31
CA GLU A 361 -21.75 -14.95 -9.36
C GLU A 361 -20.87 -13.73 -9.09
N ASP A 362 -21.08 -13.14 -7.92
CA ASP A 362 -20.14 -12.19 -7.37
C ASP A 362 -18.84 -12.98 -7.19
N ASN A 363 -17.84 -12.72 -8.04
CA ASN A 363 -16.51 -13.34 -7.96
C ASN A 363 -15.78 -13.05 -6.62
N LYS A 364 -16.49 -12.52 -5.61
CA LYS A 364 -16.12 -12.43 -4.20
C LYS A 364 -15.76 -13.79 -3.57
N GLY A 365 -16.10 -14.91 -4.21
CA GLY A 365 -15.82 -16.27 -3.71
C GLY A 365 -14.54 -16.94 -4.21
N LYS A 366 -13.97 -16.56 -5.36
CA LYS A 366 -12.83 -17.31 -5.97
C LYS A 366 -11.78 -16.49 -6.72
N SER A 367 -11.82 -15.16 -6.67
CA SER A 367 -10.68 -14.34 -7.09
C SER A 367 -10.21 -13.49 -5.92
N LYS A 368 -8.98 -13.73 -5.46
CA LYS A 368 -8.26 -12.92 -4.47
C LYS A 368 -7.78 -11.59 -5.08
N THR A 369 -8.56 -11.01 -5.99
CA THR A 369 -8.20 -9.88 -6.83
C THR A 369 -9.11 -8.73 -6.43
N THR A 370 -8.48 -7.69 -5.86
CA THR A 370 -9.00 -6.33 -5.70
C THR A 370 -10.49 -6.20 -5.33
N VAL A 371 -10.75 -6.12 -4.01
CA VAL A 371 -11.84 -5.24 -3.55
C VAL A 371 -11.42 -3.84 -3.97
N LYS A 372 -11.92 -3.40 -5.13
CA LYS A 372 -11.66 -2.09 -5.71
C LYS A 372 -11.87 -1.02 -4.65
N SER A 373 -10.86 -0.17 -4.50
CA SER A 373 -11.02 1.04 -3.71
C SER A 373 -12.00 1.94 -4.47
N TYR A 374 -12.77 2.79 -3.78
CA TYR A 374 -13.67 3.73 -4.44
C TYR A 374 -12.92 4.70 -5.39
N HIS A 375 -11.59 4.79 -5.30
CA HIS A 375 -10.77 5.46 -6.32
C HIS A 375 -10.82 4.81 -7.71
N ASP A 376 -11.30 3.57 -7.80
CA ASP A 376 -11.51 2.87 -9.07
C ASP A 376 -12.94 3.15 -9.55
N GLN A 377 -13.07 3.72 -10.74
CA GLN A 377 -14.37 3.91 -11.39
C GLN A 377 -15.15 2.58 -11.40
N LEU A 378 -16.40 2.60 -10.97
CA LEU A 378 -17.32 1.46 -11.15
C LEU A 378 -17.26 1.05 -12.62
N GLU A 379 -16.86 -0.18 -12.89
CA GLU A 379 -16.81 -0.68 -14.27
C GLU A 379 -18.21 -0.59 -14.85
N GLU A 380 -18.33 0.13 -15.97
CA GLU A 380 -19.59 0.29 -16.66
C GLU A 380 -20.05 -1.08 -17.17
N PRO A 381 -21.16 -1.64 -16.67
CA PRO A 381 -21.60 -2.98 -17.03
C PRO A 381 -22.17 -2.97 -18.45
N ASN A 382 -22.25 -4.17 -19.05
CA ASN A 382 -23.07 -4.39 -20.23
C ASN A 382 -24.54 -4.41 -19.79
N GLY A 383 -25.33 -3.44 -20.25
CA GLY A 383 -26.73 -3.32 -19.85
C GLY A 383 -27.64 -4.36 -20.52
N LYS A 384 -28.60 -4.85 -19.74
CA LYS A 384 -29.71 -5.71 -20.18
C LYS A 384 -30.93 -4.88 -20.58
N ASP A 385 -31.92 -5.53 -21.18
CA ASP A 385 -33.15 -4.87 -21.61
C ASP A 385 -34.10 -4.58 -20.43
N LEU A 386 -34.54 -3.31 -20.30
CA LEU A 386 -35.52 -2.87 -19.31
C LEU A 386 -36.88 -3.54 -19.47
N GLU A 387 -37.21 -4.10 -20.64
CA GLU A 387 -38.44 -4.90 -20.83
C GLU A 387 -38.52 -6.11 -19.88
N GLN A 388 -37.40 -6.58 -19.35
CA GLN A 388 -37.35 -7.66 -18.35
C GLN A 388 -37.83 -7.22 -16.96
N ALA A 389 -37.98 -5.90 -16.73
CA ALA A 389 -38.25 -5.30 -15.43
C ALA A 389 -39.59 -4.55 -15.38
N LEU A 390 -40.60 -4.95 -16.16
CA LEU A 390 -41.90 -4.26 -16.17
C LEU A 390 -42.56 -4.24 -14.79
N GLY A 391 -43.07 -3.07 -14.39
CA GLY A 391 -43.80 -2.91 -13.14
C GLY A 391 -43.34 -1.71 -12.30
N LYS A 392 -43.79 -1.69 -11.05
CA LYS A 392 -43.45 -0.66 -10.07
C LYS A 392 -42.40 -1.20 -9.14
N TRP A 393 -41.31 -0.46 -8.99
CA TRP A 393 -40.19 -0.81 -8.13
C TRP A 393 -39.93 0.32 -7.15
N LYS A 394 -39.40 -0.02 -5.98
CA LYS A 394 -38.98 0.90 -4.93
C LYS A 394 -37.51 0.68 -4.63
N ILE A 395 -36.73 1.76 -4.51
CA ILE A 395 -35.32 1.68 -4.10
C ILE A 395 -35.23 1.08 -2.69
N ASP A 396 -34.33 0.12 -2.52
CA ASP A 396 -33.99 -0.46 -1.23
C ASP A 396 -33.02 0.47 -0.49
N GLU A 397 -33.56 1.25 0.46
CA GLU A 397 -32.85 2.31 1.18
C GLU A 397 -31.69 1.80 2.03
N GLU A 398 -31.69 0.52 2.42
CA GLU A 398 -30.69 -0.06 3.33
C GLU A 398 -29.40 -0.47 2.61
N VAL A 399 -29.46 -0.71 1.30
CA VAL A 399 -28.32 -1.21 0.51
C VAL A 399 -27.94 -0.30 -0.66
N SER A 400 -28.85 0.58 -1.08
CA SER A 400 -28.64 1.47 -2.21
C SER A 400 -27.98 2.76 -1.77
N LYS A 401 -26.91 3.12 -2.46
CA LYS A 401 -26.18 4.37 -2.25
C LYS A 401 -25.96 5.08 -3.59
N ILE A 402 -25.90 6.40 -3.54
CA ILE A 402 -25.47 7.21 -4.69
C ILE A 402 -24.17 7.88 -4.31
N PHE A 403 -23.15 7.73 -5.15
CA PHE A 403 -21.86 8.33 -4.93
C PHE A 403 -21.68 9.59 -5.78
N PHE A 404 -20.88 10.52 -5.29
CA PHE A 404 -20.51 11.71 -6.03
C PHE A 404 -19.04 12.05 -5.85
N GLU A 405 -18.49 12.75 -6.83
CA GLU A 405 -17.13 13.27 -6.81
C GLU A 405 -17.10 14.73 -7.28
N LEU A 406 -16.24 15.54 -6.66
CA LEU A 406 -16.09 16.96 -6.98
C LEU A 406 -14.63 17.41 -6.83
N GLY A 407 -14.08 18.11 -7.83
CA GLY A 407 -12.75 18.73 -7.76
C GLY A 407 -11.80 18.41 -8.91
N PRO A 408 -10.58 18.97 -8.90
CA PRO A 408 -9.61 18.80 -9.99
C PRO A 408 -9.04 17.37 -10.05
N GLN A 409 -8.54 16.97 -11.23
CA GLN A 409 -7.81 15.72 -11.43
C GLN A 409 -6.60 15.66 -10.49
N GLY A 410 -6.61 14.72 -9.54
CA GLY A 410 -5.55 14.53 -8.53
C GLY A 410 -5.95 14.87 -7.08
N GLY A 411 -7.16 15.39 -6.85
CA GLY A 411 -7.63 15.75 -5.51
C GLY A 411 -9.15 15.75 -5.33
N ARG A 412 -9.87 14.94 -6.10
CA ARG A 412 -11.33 14.86 -6.05
C ARG A 412 -11.80 14.52 -4.63
N THR A 413 -12.80 15.26 -4.18
CA THR A 413 -13.54 14.98 -2.95
C THR A 413 -14.64 14.01 -3.30
N ASN A 414 -14.65 12.89 -2.60
CA ASN A 414 -15.61 11.82 -2.77
C ASN A 414 -16.67 11.93 -1.68
N GLY A 415 -17.89 11.52 -1.99
CA GLY A 415 -18.91 11.36 -0.99
C GLY A 415 -20.03 10.44 -1.45
N GLU A 416 -20.94 10.15 -0.51
CA GLU A 416 -22.09 9.31 -0.76
C GLU A 416 -23.35 9.87 -0.09
N PHE A 417 -24.49 9.54 -0.69
CA PHE A 417 -25.79 9.59 -0.04
C PHE A 417 -26.05 8.22 0.58
N GLN A 418 -25.95 8.14 1.91
CA GLN A 418 -26.05 6.90 2.66
C GLN A 418 -27.44 6.28 2.63
N LYS A 419 -28.47 7.09 2.41
CA LYS A 419 -29.85 6.63 2.23
C LYS A 419 -30.49 7.37 1.07
N VAL A 420 -30.97 6.62 0.11
CA VAL A 420 -31.64 7.14 -1.08
C VAL A 420 -33.01 6.50 -1.17
N LYS A 421 -34.04 7.33 -1.41
CA LYS A 421 -35.41 6.86 -1.60
C LYS A 421 -35.79 7.03 -3.05
N GLY A 422 -36.68 6.18 -3.55
CA GLY A 422 -37.22 6.41 -4.88
C GLY A 422 -38.12 5.30 -5.37
N THR A 423 -38.74 5.60 -6.51
CA THR A 423 -39.57 4.66 -7.24
C THR A 423 -39.21 4.67 -8.72
N PHE A 424 -39.34 3.52 -9.34
CA PHE A 424 -39.21 3.36 -10.78
C PHE A 424 -40.41 2.57 -11.32
N ASN A 425 -41.23 3.23 -12.14
CA ASN A 425 -42.29 2.57 -12.88
C ASN A 425 -41.83 2.31 -14.31
N VAL A 426 -41.47 1.06 -14.59
CA VAL A 426 -41.07 0.60 -15.92
C VAL A 426 -42.34 0.27 -16.70
N ALA A 427 -42.64 1.10 -17.70
CA ALA A 427 -43.84 0.98 -18.52
C ALA A 427 -43.62 0.01 -19.67
N GLN A 428 -44.69 -0.61 -20.19
CA GLN A 428 -44.61 -1.47 -21.39
C GLN A 428 -43.96 -0.76 -22.58
N ASN A 429 -44.23 0.53 -22.74
CA ASN A 429 -43.43 1.39 -23.62
C ASN A 429 -42.36 2.08 -22.77
N ILE A 430 -41.12 1.62 -22.86
CA ILE A 430 -40.00 2.08 -22.02
C ILE A 430 -39.83 3.60 -22.07
N SER A 431 -40.09 4.24 -23.23
CA SER A 431 -40.01 5.70 -23.39
C SER A 431 -40.96 6.49 -22.48
N LYS A 432 -42.01 5.84 -21.95
CA LYS A 432 -43.01 6.41 -21.02
C LYS A 432 -42.79 6.02 -19.57
N SER A 433 -41.67 5.36 -19.25
CA SER A 433 -41.32 5.00 -17.88
C SER A 433 -41.10 6.25 -17.02
N LYS A 434 -41.22 6.09 -15.69
CA LYS A 434 -41.09 7.22 -14.75
C LYS A 434 -40.20 6.85 -13.58
N ILE A 435 -39.21 7.70 -13.29
CA ILE A 435 -38.34 7.59 -12.12
C ILE A 435 -38.56 8.79 -11.21
N LYS A 436 -38.61 8.57 -9.90
CA LYS A 436 -38.49 9.60 -8.88
C LYS A 436 -37.46 9.15 -7.85
N VAL A 437 -36.41 9.93 -7.67
CA VAL A 437 -35.38 9.72 -6.63
C VAL A 437 -35.37 10.91 -5.69
N VAL A 438 -35.24 10.64 -4.39
CA VAL A 438 -35.13 11.62 -3.31
C VAL A 438 -33.87 11.29 -2.52
N MET A 439 -32.97 12.26 -2.44
CA MET A 439 -31.72 12.20 -1.70
C MET A 439 -31.80 13.20 -0.54
N PRO A 440 -32.01 12.75 0.70
CA PRO A 440 -32.01 13.63 1.86
C PRO A 440 -30.61 14.20 2.09
N VAL A 441 -30.51 15.52 2.22
CA VAL A 441 -29.23 16.23 2.42
C VAL A 441 -28.54 15.75 3.70
N LYS A 442 -29.28 15.52 4.78
CA LYS A 442 -28.73 15.02 6.06
C LYS A 442 -28.00 13.68 5.98
N ASN A 443 -28.21 12.90 4.92
CA ASN A 443 -27.56 11.60 4.73
C ASN A 443 -26.37 11.69 3.76
N ILE A 444 -25.92 12.89 3.42
CA ILE A 444 -24.69 13.09 2.69
C ILE A 444 -23.50 12.87 3.63
N THR A 445 -22.46 12.22 3.12
CA THR A 445 -21.16 12.21 3.78
C THR A 445 -20.07 12.32 2.74
N THR A 446 -19.02 13.06 3.07
CA THR A 446 -17.74 13.13 2.36
C THR A 446 -16.66 12.38 3.13
N PHE A 447 -17.08 11.56 4.10
CA PHE A 447 -16.26 10.83 5.07
C PHE A 447 -15.45 11.75 6.00
N ASN A 448 -15.78 13.04 5.99
CA ASN A 448 -15.19 14.05 6.85
C ASN A 448 -16.31 14.78 7.59
N SER A 449 -16.48 14.48 8.89
CA SER A 449 -17.57 15.03 9.68
C SER A 449 -17.62 16.56 9.69
N MET A 450 -16.48 17.24 9.79
CA MET A 450 -16.44 18.72 9.76
C MET A 450 -16.88 19.29 8.41
N ARG A 451 -16.51 18.62 7.31
CA ARG A 451 -16.97 19.02 5.97
C ARG A 451 -18.45 18.72 5.81
N ASP A 452 -18.92 17.58 6.31
CA ASP A 452 -20.32 17.19 6.25
C ASP A 452 -21.20 18.19 7.00
N GLU A 453 -20.76 18.61 8.19
CA GLU A 453 -21.37 19.73 8.93
C GLU A 453 -21.38 21.01 8.10
N SER A 454 -20.24 21.38 7.50
CA SER A 454 -20.15 22.59 6.66
C SER A 454 -21.06 22.53 5.43
N LEU A 455 -21.24 21.35 4.82
CA LEU A 455 -22.09 21.17 3.65
C LEU A 455 -23.57 21.39 3.97
N MET A 456 -24.00 21.18 5.22
CA MET A 456 -25.38 21.41 5.65
C MET A 456 -25.71 22.90 5.80
N GLU A 457 -24.70 23.76 5.92
CA GLU A 457 -24.87 25.19 6.15
C GLU A 457 -25.33 25.96 4.90
N ASN A 458 -25.74 27.22 5.11
CA ASN A 458 -26.37 28.09 4.11
C ASN A 458 -25.47 28.37 2.88
N ASP A 459 -24.16 28.31 3.04
CA ASP A 459 -23.20 28.55 1.95
C ASP A 459 -23.15 27.38 0.93
N TYR A 460 -23.73 26.22 1.28
CA TYR A 460 -23.71 25.01 0.46
C TYR A 460 -25.10 24.42 0.24
N LEU A 461 -25.50 23.37 0.96
CA LEU A 461 -26.76 22.65 0.70
C LEU A 461 -27.94 23.23 1.48
N ASN A 462 -27.70 24.06 2.50
CA ASN A 462 -28.73 24.70 3.32
C ASN A 462 -29.82 23.71 3.74
N GLU A 463 -29.42 22.66 4.48
CA GLU A 463 -30.29 21.52 4.79
C GLU A 463 -31.59 21.94 5.49
N LYS A 464 -31.54 23.01 6.29
CA LYS A 464 -32.70 23.54 7.02
C LYS A 464 -33.81 24.03 6.09
N GLU A 465 -33.47 24.72 5.01
CA GLU A 465 -34.45 25.23 4.03
C GLU A 465 -34.67 24.27 2.86
N HIS A 466 -33.67 23.44 2.55
CA HIS A 466 -33.64 22.52 1.42
C HIS A 466 -33.22 21.10 1.85
N PRO A 467 -34.07 20.37 2.60
CA PRO A 467 -33.69 19.09 3.20
C PRO A 467 -33.53 17.93 2.20
N GLU A 468 -33.98 18.11 0.95
CA GLU A 468 -34.01 17.06 -0.06
C GLU A 468 -33.55 17.57 -1.43
N MET A 469 -32.76 16.74 -2.12
CA MET A 469 -32.55 16.83 -3.56
C MET A 469 -33.43 15.81 -4.27
N ILE A 470 -34.01 16.21 -5.40
CA ILE A 470 -35.03 15.39 -6.08
C ILE A 470 -34.71 15.28 -7.56
N PHE A 471 -34.69 14.05 -8.08
CA PHE A 471 -34.64 13.78 -9.52
C PHE A 471 -35.96 13.17 -9.97
N LYS A 472 -36.54 13.70 -11.05
CA LYS A 472 -37.76 13.16 -11.68
C LYS A 472 -37.55 13.03 -13.18
N ALA A 473 -37.67 11.82 -13.71
CA ALA A 473 -37.54 11.57 -15.14
C ALA A 473 -38.79 10.93 -15.72
N ASN A 474 -39.07 11.27 -16.99
CA ASN A 474 -40.20 10.75 -17.75
C ASN A 474 -39.87 10.49 -19.24
N GLN A 475 -38.61 10.65 -19.65
CA GLN A 475 -38.15 10.40 -21.01
C GLN A 475 -36.95 9.46 -21.00
N PHE A 476 -37.10 8.32 -21.69
CA PHE A 476 -36.08 7.29 -21.81
C PHE A 476 -35.77 7.10 -23.29
N LYS A 477 -34.52 7.35 -23.69
CA LYS A 477 -34.03 7.17 -25.05
C LYS A 477 -33.01 6.04 -25.08
N PRO A 478 -33.19 4.99 -25.90
CA PRO A 478 -32.18 3.95 -26.07
C PRO A 478 -30.84 4.55 -26.49
N LYS A 479 -29.75 4.11 -25.86
CA LYS A 479 -28.38 4.55 -26.17
C LYS A 479 -27.41 3.41 -25.85
N ASN A 480 -26.74 2.90 -26.88
CA ASN A 480 -25.88 1.72 -26.79
C ASN A 480 -26.64 0.54 -26.16
N ASP A 481 -26.07 -0.05 -25.11
CA ASP A 481 -26.60 -1.13 -24.29
C ASP A 481 -27.40 -0.62 -23.07
N GLY A 482 -27.86 0.63 -23.10
CA GLY A 482 -28.63 1.24 -22.02
C GLY A 482 -29.55 2.35 -22.50
N TYR A 483 -29.79 3.31 -21.61
CA TYR A 483 -30.72 4.40 -21.81
C TYR A 483 -30.12 5.73 -21.39
N GLU A 484 -30.33 6.76 -22.21
CA GLU A 484 -30.23 8.14 -21.79
C GLU A 484 -31.59 8.58 -21.22
N VAL A 485 -31.59 8.90 -19.93
CA VAL A 485 -32.77 9.27 -19.16
C VAL A 485 -32.73 10.77 -18.95
N GLN A 486 -33.74 11.46 -19.48
CA GLN A 486 -33.88 12.90 -19.36
C GLN A 486 -34.92 13.21 -18.28
N GLY A 487 -34.54 14.08 -17.35
CA GLY A 487 -35.40 14.46 -16.23
C GLY A 487 -35.05 15.81 -15.65
N ASP A 488 -35.81 16.20 -14.64
CA ASP A 488 -35.63 17.41 -13.88
C ASP A 488 -34.94 17.09 -12.55
N PHE A 489 -33.87 17.81 -12.25
CA PHE A 489 -33.17 17.76 -10.97
C PHE A 489 -33.44 19.04 -10.19
N THR A 490 -33.86 18.90 -8.93
CA THR A 490 -34.09 19.99 -7.98
C THR A 490 -33.02 19.96 -6.90
N LEU A 491 -32.30 21.07 -6.74
CA LEU A 491 -31.29 21.31 -5.71
C LEU A 491 -31.39 22.79 -5.29
N LEU A 492 -31.33 23.07 -3.98
CA LEU A 492 -31.47 24.43 -3.42
C LEU A 492 -32.75 25.15 -3.92
N GLY A 493 -33.85 24.41 -4.06
CA GLY A 493 -35.11 24.93 -4.60
C GLY A 493 -35.11 25.25 -6.10
N VAL A 494 -33.96 25.18 -6.77
CA VAL A 494 -33.81 25.41 -8.21
C VAL A 494 -33.96 24.09 -8.97
N THR A 495 -34.81 24.09 -9.99
CA THR A 495 -35.02 22.93 -10.86
C THR A 495 -34.40 23.16 -12.25
N LYS A 496 -33.57 22.21 -12.71
CA LYS A 496 -32.95 22.23 -14.04
C LYS A 496 -33.02 20.86 -14.71
N PRO A 497 -33.00 20.79 -16.05
CA PRO A 497 -32.85 19.52 -16.75
C PRO A 497 -31.51 18.84 -16.43
N LEU A 498 -31.53 17.52 -16.24
CA LEU A 498 -30.35 16.67 -16.03
C LEU A 498 -30.50 15.39 -16.85
N ASN A 499 -29.44 15.04 -17.59
CA ASN A 499 -29.37 13.79 -18.33
C ASN A 499 -28.57 12.75 -17.52
N LEU A 500 -29.12 11.55 -17.42
CA LEU A 500 -28.56 10.41 -16.73
C LEU A 500 -28.33 9.28 -17.73
N THR A 501 -27.18 8.61 -17.65
CA THR A 501 -27.02 7.29 -18.29
C THR A 501 -27.49 6.22 -17.33
N LEU A 502 -28.36 5.33 -17.78
CA LEU A 502 -28.93 4.25 -16.98
C LEU A 502 -28.80 2.92 -17.70
N LYS A 503 -28.34 1.89 -16.99
CA LYS A 503 -28.26 0.51 -17.46
C LYS A 503 -28.93 -0.44 -16.48
N LEU A 504 -29.65 -1.43 -17.00
CA LEU A 504 -30.12 -2.55 -16.20
C LEU A 504 -28.99 -3.56 -16.04
N VAL A 505 -28.59 -3.86 -14.82
CA VAL A 505 -27.62 -4.93 -14.53
C VAL A 505 -28.31 -6.29 -14.57
N GLY A 506 -29.49 -6.38 -13.95
CA GLY A 506 -30.33 -7.57 -14.01
C GLY A 506 -31.56 -7.49 -13.13
N VAL A 507 -32.41 -8.51 -13.29
CA VAL A 507 -33.58 -8.79 -12.47
C VAL A 507 -33.46 -10.21 -11.93
N GLY A 508 -33.84 -10.41 -10.67
CA GLY A 508 -33.77 -11.68 -9.97
C GLY A 508 -34.80 -11.77 -8.84
N GLU A 509 -34.67 -12.77 -7.99
CA GLU A 509 -35.60 -13.00 -6.88
C GLU A 509 -34.85 -13.49 -5.64
N LYS A 510 -35.18 -12.94 -4.47
CA LYS A 510 -34.64 -13.37 -3.19
C LYS A 510 -35.75 -13.37 -2.15
N ASN A 511 -35.90 -14.47 -1.42
CA ASN A 511 -36.93 -14.62 -0.37
C ASN A 511 -38.35 -14.28 -0.86
N ASN A 512 -38.70 -14.70 -2.09
CA ASN A 512 -39.97 -14.39 -2.77
C ASN A 512 -40.22 -12.90 -3.05
N GLU A 513 -39.19 -12.06 -2.95
CA GLU A 513 -39.22 -10.65 -3.34
C GLU A 513 -38.41 -10.47 -4.62
N LYS A 514 -39.00 -9.86 -5.64
CA LYS A 514 -38.27 -9.57 -6.89
C LYS A 514 -37.30 -8.41 -6.66
N ILE A 515 -36.10 -8.57 -7.20
CA ILE A 515 -35.01 -7.60 -7.09
C ILE A 515 -34.58 -7.17 -8.48
N MET A 516 -34.31 -5.88 -8.64
CA MET A 516 -33.68 -5.29 -9.83
C MET A 516 -32.45 -4.51 -9.40
N VAL A 517 -31.37 -4.56 -10.18
CA VAL A 517 -30.19 -3.72 -9.98
C VAL A 517 -29.97 -2.84 -11.20
N LEU A 518 -29.79 -1.54 -10.95
CA LEU A 518 -29.50 -0.54 -11.96
C LEU A 518 -28.13 0.07 -11.73
N TRP A 519 -27.42 0.33 -12.80
CA TRP A 519 -26.20 1.13 -12.81
C TRP A 519 -26.48 2.47 -13.49
N GLY A 520 -25.85 3.55 -13.04
CA GLY A 520 -25.95 4.83 -13.72
C GLY A 520 -24.86 5.85 -13.39
N LYS A 521 -24.79 6.88 -14.25
CA LYS A 521 -23.89 8.04 -14.10
C LYS A 521 -24.51 9.32 -14.63
N ALA A 522 -24.26 10.43 -13.96
CA ALA A 522 -24.72 11.76 -14.35
C ALA A 522 -23.70 12.82 -13.93
N SER A 523 -23.72 13.99 -14.57
CA SER A 523 -22.89 15.13 -14.17
C SER A 523 -23.73 16.39 -14.15
N LEU A 524 -23.54 17.24 -13.14
CA LEU A 524 -24.20 18.54 -13.06
C LEU A 524 -23.21 19.63 -12.68
N ASN A 525 -23.51 20.87 -13.07
CA ASN A 525 -22.78 22.04 -12.61
C ASN A 525 -23.49 22.64 -11.38
N ARG A 526 -22.82 22.66 -10.22
CA ARG A 526 -23.41 23.13 -8.96
C ARG A 526 -23.72 24.63 -8.96
N THR A 527 -23.03 25.39 -9.82
CA THR A 527 -23.23 26.84 -9.94
C THR A 527 -24.58 27.18 -10.58
N ASP A 528 -25.15 26.28 -11.38
CA ASP A 528 -26.48 26.45 -11.99
C ASP A 528 -27.63 26.46 -10.95
N TYR A 529 -27.33 26.02 -9.72
CA TYR A 529 -28.27 25.91 -8.60
C TYR A 529 -28.00 26.94 -7.49
N GLY A 530 -27.10 27.91 -7.73
CA GLY A 530 -26.85 29.03 -6.81
C GLY A 530 -25.63 28.89 -5.91
N MET A 531 -24.85 27.81 -6.01
CA MET A 531 -23.58 27.70 -5.28
C MET A 531 -22.48 28.55 -5.93
N ALA A 532 -21.60 29.15 -5.12
CA ALA A 532 -20.49 29.95 -5.63
C ALA A 532 -19.44 29.10 -6.38
N SER A 533 -19.01 29.56 -7.56
CA SER A 533 -17.91 28.95 -8.31
C SER A 533 -16.59 29.06 -7.55
N SER A 534 -15.73 28.05 -7.66
CA SER A 534 -14.42 28.05 -7.02
C SER A 534 -13.43 27.17 -7.75
N ALA A 535 -12.29 27.73 -8.14
CA ALA A 535 -11.20 26.97 -8.76
C ALA A 535 -10.62 25.88 -7.84
N LYS A 536 -10.75 26.05 -6.52
CA LYS A 536 -10.26 25.09 -5.52
C LYS A 536 -11.22 23.90 -5.34
N ILE A 537 -12.52 24.15 -5.45
CA ILE A 537 -13.57 23.14 -5.23
C ILE A 537 -13.96 22.47 -6.55
N GLY A 538 -13.90 23.19 -7.67
CA GLY A 538 -14.51 22.80 -8.93
C GLY A 538 -16.02 23.11 -8.95
N ASP A 539 -16.59 23.04 -10.14
CA ASP A 539 -18.00 23.38 -10.39
C ASP A 539 -18.82 22.15 -10.84
N ILE A 540 -18.17 21.15 -11.43
CA ILE A 540 -18.82 19.93 -11.91
C ILE A 540 -18.82 18.87 -10.81
N VAL A 541 -20.02 18.39 -10.48
CA VAL A 541 -20.24 17.24 -9.61
C VAL A 541 -20.60 16.06 -10.50
N ASP A 542 -19.79 15.01 -10.44
CA ASP A 542 -20.03 13.75 -11.13
C ASP A 542 -20.68 12.76 -10.16
N PHE A 543 -21.72 12.06 -10.62
CA PHE A 543 -22.44 11.04 -9.86
C PHE A 543 -22.27 9.68 -10.50
N HIS A 544 -22.08 8.66 -9.67
CA HIS A 544 -22.02 7.27 -10.07
C HIS A 544 -22.79 6.42 -9.07
N PHE A 545 -23.54 5.44 -9.54
CA PHE A 545 -24.33 4.59 -8.66
C PHE A 545 -24.59 3.22 -9.25
N GLU A 546 -24.71 2.26 -8.35
CA GLU A 546 -25.39 1.01 -8.55
C GLU A 546 -26.46 0.95 -7.45
N VAL A 547 -27.71 0.68 -7.79
CA VAL A 547 -28.82 0.72 -6.83
C VAL A 547 -29.70 -0.50 -6.97
N GLN A 548 -30.16 -1.02 -5.83
CA GLN A 548 -31.07 -2.14 -5.76
C GLN A 548 -32.50 -1.65 -5.58
N LEU A 549 -33.43 -2.24 -6.30
CA LEU A 549 -34.86 -1.98 -6.18
C LEU A 549 -35.62 -3.27 -5.92
N LYS A 550 -36.73 -3.16 -5.20
CA LYS A 550 -37.64 -4.24 -4.84
C LYS A 550 -39.05 -3.94 -5.37
N GLN A 551 -39.79 -4.99 -5.72
CA GLN A 551 -41.15 -4.88 -6.29
C GLN A 551 -42.24 -4.97 -5.23
#